data_AF-A0A944PMY1-F1
#
_entry.id   AF-A0A944PMY1-F1
#
_cell.length_a   1.000
_cell.length_b   1.000
_cell.length_c   1.000
_cell.angle_alpha   90.00
_cell.angle_beta   90.00
_cell.angle_gamma   90.00
#
_symmetry.space_group_name_H-M   'P 1'
#
loop_
_entity.id
_entity.type
_entity.pdbx_description
1 polymer ?
#
loop_
_entity_poly.entity_id
_entity_poly.type
_entity_poly.pdbx_seq_one_letter_code
_entity_poly.pdbx_strand_id
1 'polypeptide(L)'
;MTKIGTKWARAAAATAAVAAILCGAAVATPTQAQAAPLSGRVCMFNAPNAVDIPYDGLGPYGHVGWAFHDGRHGKWTYGATENPGGKLNVPAGGDNGTWIKTGAWQSMLNDFKTRHTGAFRYVRYRCQNTPAGDAATAARAARTSRGNGYNLFRNNCLTKSIDIFHAYTPWLGDTRHLPSPYYRDKSLPPNLYFLGSLNSVRWNDYRNL
;
A
#
# COMPACT_ATOMS: atom_id res chain seq x y z
N MET A 1 16.71 12.38 -62.20
CA MET A 1 16.04 13.65 -62.56
C MET A 1 15.84 14.46 -61.29
N THR A 2 16.76 15.38 -61.03
CA THR A 2 16.88 16.14 -59.78
C THR A 2 16.20 17.49 -59.97
N LYS A 3 15.26 17.87 -59.10
CA LYS A 3 14.72 19.25 -59.07
C LYS A 3 14.91 19.85 -57.68
N ILE A 4 15.84 20.80 -57.62
CA ILE A 4 16.11 21.75 -56.54
C ILE A 4 15.06 22.87 -56.64
N GLY A 5 14.49 23.30 -55.52
CA GLY A 5 13.47 24.35 -55.47
C GLY A 5 13.44 25.06 -54.12
N THR A 6 14.46 25.85 -53.85
CA THR A 6 14.61 26.81 -52.74
C THR A 6 13.61 27.95 -52.84
N LYS A 7 12.85 28.27 -51.77
CA LYS A 7 11.96 29.44 -51.77
C LYS A 7 11.77 30.10 -50.38
N TRP A 8 12.42 31.28 -50.28
CA TRP A 8 12.09 32.51 -49.52
C TRP A 8 12.43 32.63 -48.03
N ALA A 9 13.54 33.31 -47.79
CA ALA A 9 13.70 34.24 -46.67
C ALA A 9 12.96 35.55 -46.97
N ARG A 10 12.25 36.09 -45.98
CA ARG A 10 12.00 37.54 -45.86
C ARG A 10 12.24 37.94 -44.41
N ALA A 11 13.39 38.58 -44.20
CA ALA A 11 13.64 39.39 -43.04
C ALA A 11 12.89 40.73 -43.20
N ALA A 12 12.27 41.20 -42.12
CA ALA A 12 11.98 42.60 -41.91
C ALA A 12 12.26 42.90 -40.45
N ALA A 13 13.42 43.52 -40.22
CA ALA A 13 13.76 44.15 -38.95
C ALA A 13 13.14 45.54 -38.92
N ALA A 14 12.48 45.89 -37.83
CA ALA A 14 12.25 47.28 -37.44
C ALA A 14 12.56 47.39 -35.95
N THR A 15 13.77 47.85 -35.67
CA THR A 15 14.26 48.33 -34.39
C THR A 15 13.52 49.61 -34.01
N ALA A 16 12.90 49.61 -32.83
CA ALA A 16 12.57 50.83 -32.11
C ALA A 16 13.14 50.70 -30.69
N ALA A 17 14.14 51.51 -30.39
CA ALA A 17 14.76 51.66 -29.09
C ALA A 17 13.95 52.63 -28.20
N VAL A 18 14.39 52.74 -26.94
CA VAL A 18 14.00 53.69 -25.86
C VAL A 18 12.84 53.15 -25.00
N ALA A 19 12.90 53.03 -23.66
CA ALA A 19 13.73 53.66 -22.64
C ALA A 19 14.13 52.66 -21.53
N ALA A 20 15.35 52.80 -21.02
CA ALA A 20 15.78 52.15 -19.78
C ALA A 20 15.12 52.86 -18.59
N ILE A 21 14.10 52.24 -18.00
CA ILE A 21 13.65 52.54 -16.64
C ILE A 21 14.40 51.59 -15.72
N LEU A 22 15.41 52.11 -15.01
CA LEU A 22 16.06 51.45 -13.89
C LEU A 22 15.09 51.43 -12.69
N CYS A 23 14.09 50.57 -12.75
CA CYS A 23 13.40 50.08 -11.57
C CYS A 23 14.00 48.71 -11.27
N GLY A 24 14.68 48.55 -10.14
CA GLY A 24 15.21 47.29 -9.66
C GLY A 24 14.08 46.28 -9.45
N ALA A 25 13.70 45.57 -10.51
CA ALA A 25 12.90 44.39 -10.41
C ALA A 25 13.81 43.30 -9.84
N ALA A 26 13.70 43.06 -8.54
CA ALA A 26 14.17 41.82 -7.96
C ALA A 26 13.53 40.69 -8.77
N VAL A 27 14.32 40.04 -9.63
CA VAL A 27 13.96 38.77 -10.25
C VAL A 27 13.82 37.77 -9.11
N ALA A 28 12.60 37.65 -8.60
CA ALA A 28 12.22 36.56 -7.73
C ALA A 28 12.40 35.29 -8.57
N THR A 29 13.49 34.58 -8.35
CA THR A 29 13.66 33.22 -8.84
C THR A 29 12.42 32.44 -8.40
N PRO A 30 11.69 31.76 -9.31
CA PRO A 30 10.59 30.93 -8.88
C PRO A 30 11.16 29.84 -7.97
N THR A 31 10.98 30.00 -6.67
CA THR A 31 11.15 28.92 -5.71
C THR A 31 10.20 27.82 -6.16
N GLN A 32 10.75 26.73 -6.69
CA GLN A 32 9.97 25.54 -6.97
C GLN A 32 9.23 25.20 -5.68
N ALA A 33 7.89 25.19 -5.74
CA ALA A 33 7.09 24.70 -4.63
C ALA A 33 7.51 23.25 -4.40
N GLN A 34 8.33 23.05 -3.37
CA GLN A 34 8.75 21.72 -2.96
C GLN A 34 7.49 21.05 -2.45
N ALA A 35 6.94 20.11 -3.23
CA ALA A 35 5.80 19.32 -2.81
C ALA A 35 6.13 18.75 -1.43
N ALA A 36 5.31 19.04 -0.44
CA ALA A 36 5.48 18.49 0.89
C ALA A 36 5.66 16.96 0.73
N PRO A 37 6.65 16.34 1.40
CA PRO A 37 6.84 14.91 1.28
C PRO A 37 5.50 14.24 1.60
N LEU A 38 4.95 13.52 0.62
CA LEU A 38 3.70 12.80 0.78
C LEU A 38 3.96 11.70 1.80
N SER A 39 3.71 11.99 3.08
CA SER A 39 3.88 11.03 4.16
C SER A 39 3.03 9.80 3.82
N GLY A 40 3.68 8.64 3.77
CA GLY A 40 2.98 7.39 3.54
C GLY A 40 2.35 6.87 4.82
N ARG A 41 1.37 5.98 4.69
CA ARG A 41 0.79 5.28 5.83
C ARG A 41 0.26 3.93 5.40
N VAL A 42 0.53 2.92 6.22
CA VAL A 42 -0.01 1.57 6.07
C VAL A 42 -0.78 1.18 7.32
N CYS A 43 -1.76 0.31 7.18
CA CYS A 43 -2.52 -0.24 8.30
C CYS A 43 -2.73 -1.74 8.12
N MET A 44 -2.60 -2.49 9.21
CA MET A 44 -2.99 -3.89 9.28
C MET A 44 -4.26 -4.01 10.11
N PHE A 45 -5.22 -4.81 9.66
CA PHE A 45 -6.51 -5.07 10.30
C PHE A 45 -6.51 -6.49 10.82
N ASN A 46 -7.00 -6.72 12.04
CA ASN A 46 -7.00 -8.03 12.68
C ASN A 46 -8.42 -8.52 12.95
N ALA A 47 -8.71 -9.73 12.47
CA ALA A 47 -9.89 -10.51 12.81
C ALA A 47 -9.43 -11.76 13.58
N PRO A 48 -9.43 -11.74 14.93
CA PRO A 48 -8.67 -12.69 15.72
C PRO A 48 -9.22 -14.10 15.68
N ASN A 49 -10.51 -14.29 15.41
CA ASN A 49 -11.11 -15.62 15.37
C ASN A 49 -11.46 -16.09 13.96
N ALA A 50 -11.16 -15.30 12.92
CA ALA A 50 -11.64 -15.51 11.55
C ALA A 50 -11.11 -16.79 10.87
N VAL A 51 -9.95 -17.28 11.29
CA VAL A 51 -9.42 -18.56 10.83
C VAL A 51 -9.14 -19.39 12.06
N ASP A 52 -9.89 -20.48 12.19
CA ASP A 52 -9.63 -21.56 13.12
C ASP A 52 -9.11 -22.74 12.28
N ILE A 53 -7.84 -23.10 12.48
CA ILE A 53 -7.27 -24.26 11.78
C ILE A 53 -7.36 -25.40 12.78
N PRO A 54 -7.93 -26.56 12.41
CA PRO A 54 -7.96 -27.73 13.29
C PRO A 54 -6.57 -28.34 13.55
N TYR A 55 -5.49 -27.64 13.17
CA TYR A 55 -4.15 -27.98 13.59
C TYR A 55 -3.98 -27.53 15.04
N ASP A 56 -3.79 -28.51 15.91
CA ASP A 56 -3.02 -28.46 17.15
C ASP A 56 -3.37 -27.42 18.24
N GLY A 57 -4.61 -27.31 18.71
CA GLY A 57 -4.90 -26.87 20.11
C GLY A 57 -4.35 -25.50 20.57
N LEU A 58 -3.84 -24.67 19.65
CA LEU A 58 -3.11 -23.42 19.92
C LEU A 58 -4.03 -22.17 19.93
N GLY A 59 -5.35 -22.37 19.90
CA GLY A 59 -6.32 -21.29 19.77
C GLY A 59 -6.40 -20.75 18.32
N PRO A 60 -7.21 -19.71 18.08
CA PRO A 60 -7.48 -19.27 16.72
C PRO A 60 -6.22 -18.68 16.05
N TYR A 61 -5.92 -19.18 14.85
CA TYR A 61 -4.79 -18.73 14.01
C TYR A 61 -4.87 -17.23 13.71
N GLY A 62 -6.12 -16.76 13.54
CA GLY A 62 -6.45 -15.37 13.24
C GLY A 62 -6.30 -15.03 11.77
N HIS A 63 -6.75 -13.82 11.43
CA HIS A 63 -6.73 -13.31 10.08
C HIS A 63 -6.33 -11.85 10.05
N VAL A 64 -5.74 -11.44 8.94
CA VAL A 64 -5.36 -10.05 8.74
C VAL A 64 -5.73 -9.52 7.36
N GLY A 65 -6.07 -8.24 7.34
CA GLY A 65 -6.19 -7.42 6.15
C GLY A 65 -5.15 -6.31 6.17
N TRP A 66 -5.03 -5.62 5.04
CA TRP A 66 -4.04 -4.58 4.80
C TRP A 66 -4.70 -3.34 4.20
N ALA A 67 -4.06 -2.20 4.40
CA ALA A 67 -4.39 -0.94 3.72
C ALA A 67 -3.14 -0.07 3.57
N PHE A 68 -3.12 0.75 2.52
CA PHE A 68 -2.13 1.81 2.35
C PHE A 68 -2.78 3.10 1.82
N HIS A 69 -2.22 4.23 2.22
CA HIS A 69 -2.69 5.55 1.84
C HIS A 69 -2.04 6.03 0.53
N ASP A 70 -2.85 6.49 -0.40
CA ASP A 70 -2.40 7.26 -1.55
C ASP A 70 -2.39 8.74 -1.17
N GLY A 71 -1.23 9.22 -0.73
CA GLY A 71 -1.04 10.62 -0.33
C GLY A 71 -1.33 11.62 -1.44
N ARG A 72 -1.22 11.22 -2.71
CA ARG A 72 -1.47 12.10 -3.86
C ARG A 72 -2.96 12.34 -4.08
N HIS A 73 -3.78 11.30 -3.88
CA HIS A 73 -5.21 11.37 -4.16
C HIS A 73 -6.08 11.36 -2.89
N GLY A 74 -5.48 11.25 -1.70
CA GLY A 74 -6.19 11.22 -0.41
C GLY A 74 -7.09 10.00 -0.22
N LYS A 75 -6.78 8.88 -0.90
CA LYS A 75 -7.58 7.65 -0.88
C LYS A 75 -6.81 6.52 -0.21
N TRP A 76 -7.52 5.50 0.23
CA TRP A 76 -6.96 4.27 0.76
C TRP A 76 -7.22 3.14 -0.22
N THR A 77 -6.20 2.32 -0.49
CA THR A 77 -6.38 1.01 -1.13
C THR A 77 -6.16 -0.06 -0.08
N TYR A 78 -7.09 -1.02 -0.02
CA TYR A 78 -7.17 -1.98 1.06
C TYR A 78 -7.80 -3.29 0.62
N GLY A 79 -7.59 -4.34 1.41
CA GLY A 79 -8.06 -5.67 1.09
C GLY A 79 -7.60 -6.73 2.08
N ALA A 80 -7.93 -7.98 1.76
CA ALA A 80 -7.41 -9.16 2.42
C ALA A 80 -7.51 -10.38 1.49
N THR A 81 -6.81 -11.46 1.82
CA THR A 81 -6.88 -12.75 1.12
C THR A 81 -7.58 -13.77 2.00
N GLU A 82 -8.82 -14.11 1.67
CA GLU A 82 -9.72 -14.86 2.58
C GLU A 82 -9.58 -16.39 2.49
N ASN A 83 -9.14 -16.96 1.36
CA ASN A 83 -9.15 -18.40 1.09
C ASN A 83 -10.50 -19.06 1.44
N PRO A 84 -11.61 -18.67 0.78
CA PRO A 84 -12.97 -19.08 1.15
C PRO A 84 -13.20 -20.60 1.08
N GLY A 85 -12.40 -21.31 0.27
CA GLY A 85 -12.45 -22.77 0.18
C GLY A 85 -11.75 -23.51 1.32
N GLY A 86 -11.12 -22.81 2.28
CA GLY A 86 -10.43 -23.41 3.43
C GLY A 86 -9.26 -24.32 3.06
N LYS A 87 -8.73 -24.22 1.84
CA LYS A 87 -7.70 -25.12 1.32
C LYS A 87 -6.33 -24.73 1.86
N LEU A 88 -5.51 -25.70 2.27
CA LEU A 88 -4.11 -25.44 2.65
C LEU A 88 -3.29 -24.84 1.50
N ASN A 89 -3.67 -25.17 0.27
CA ASN A 89 -3.03 -24.70 -0.94
C ASN A 89 -4.05 -24.42 -2.05
N VAL A 90 -3.94 -23.28 -2.69
CA VAL A 90 -4.65 -22.92 -3.93
C VAL A 90 -3.56 -22.62 -4.98
N PRO A 91 -3.54 -23.31 -6.13
CA PRO A 91 -2.55 -23.03 -7.16
C PRO A 91 -2.70 -21.62 -7.73
N ALA A 92 -1.65 -21.10 -8.37
CA ALA A 92 -1.73 -19.84 -9.11
C ALA A 92 -2.85 -19.91 -10.16
N GLY A 93 -3.57 -18.79 -10.34
CA GLY A 93 -4.78 -18.71 -11.16
C GLY A 93 -6.05 -19.22 -10.48
N GLY A 94 -5.96 -19.95 -9.36
CA GLY A 94 -7.12 -20.37 -8.57
C GLY A 94 -7.69 -19.24 -7.70
N ASP A 95 -8.96 -19.34 -7.34
CA ASP A 95 -9.61 -18.39 -6.43
C ASP A 95 -9.07 -18.51 -5.00
N ASN A 96 -8.31 -17.51 -4.57
CA ASN A 96 -7.79 -17.38 -3.22
C ASN A 96 -8.60 -16.40 -2.35
N GLY A 97 -9.72 -15.87 -2.84
CA GLY A 97 -10.57 -14.93 -2.12
C GLY A 97 -9.92 -13.56 -1.86
N THR A 98 -8.88 -13.18 -2.60
CA THR A 98 -8.32 -11.83 -2.50
C THR A 98 -9.31 -10.81 -3.03
N TRP A 99 -9.72 -9.90 -2.16
CA TRP A 99 -10.51 -8.74 -2.52
C TRP A 99 -9.69 -7.47 -2.33
N ILE A 100 -9.93 -6.48 -3.19
CA ILE A 100 -9.20 -5.21 -3.20
C ILE A 100 -10.23 -4.11 -3.47
N LYS A 101 -10.20 -3.07 -2.65
CA LYS A 101 -11.04 -1.89 -2.81
C LYS A 101 -10.22 -0.62 -2.64
N THR A 102 -10.77 0.48 -3.15
CA THR A 102 -10.22 1.82 -2.96
C THR A 102 -11.33 2.76 -2.52
N GLY A 103 -11.07 3.60 -1.53
CA GLY A 103 -12.09 4.52 -1.00
C GLY A 103 -11.56 5.47 0.05
N ALA A 104 -12.47 6.21 0.67
CA ALA A 104 -12.16 7.05 1.82
C ALA A 104 -11.87 6.19 3.07
N TRP A 105 -11.20 6.78 4.05
CA TRP A 105 -10.89 6.13 5.34
C TRP A 105 -12.13 5.50 6.00
N GLN A 106 -13.23 6.25 6.07
CA GLN A 106 -14.45 5.76 6.71
C GLN A 106 -15.10 4.60 5.95
N SER A 107 -15.08 4.63 4.60
CA SER A 107 -15.57 3.54 3.77
C SER A 107 -14.75 2.27 3.96
N MET A 108 -13.42 2.40 4.05
CA MET A 108 -12.52 1.29 4.36
C MET A 108 -12.82 0.67 5.73
N LEU A 109 -12.95 1.50 6.77
CA LEU A 109 -13.30 0.99 8.10
C LEU A 109 -14.65 0.26 8.08
N ASN A 110 -15.66 0.80 7.39
CA ASN A 110 -16.95 0.16 7.26
C ASN A 110 -16.87 -1.19 6.53
N ASP A 111 -16.07 -1.27 5.46
CA ASP A 111 -15.88 -2.52 4.73
C ASP A 111 -15.24 -3.59 5.60
N PHE A 112 -14.22 -3.27 6.40
CA PHE A 112 -13.65 -4.23 7.35
C PHE A 112 -14.64 -4.63 8.45
N LYS A 113 -15.40 -3.68 9.00
CA LYS A 113 -16.42 -3.94 10.04
C LYS A 113 -17.49 -4.91 9.59
N THR A 114 -17.92 -4.79 8.34
CA THR A 114 -19.05 -5.54 7.80
C THR A 114 -18.63 -6.79 7.01
N ARG A 115 -17.33 -6.97 6.76
CA ARG A 115 -16.82 -8.09 5.95
C ARG A 115 -17.18 -9.45 6.52
N HIS A 116 -17.01 -9.61 7.84
CA HIS A 116 -17.30 -10.82 8.59
C HIS A 116 -18.23 -10.46 9.76
N THR A 117 -19.00 -11.44 10.24
CA THR A 117 -20.00 -11.24 11.30
C THR A 117 -19.63 -12.02 12.58
N GLY A 118 -20.30 -11.69 13.68
CA GLY A 118 -20.15 -12.40 14.95
C GLY A 118 -18.72 -12.39 15.49
N ALA A 119 -18.22 -13.58 15.85
CA ALA A 119 -16.88 -13.75 16.41
C ALA A 119 -15.75 -13.59 15.37
N PHE A 120 -16.06 -13.71 14.07
CA PHE A 120 -15.08 -13.72 12.97
C PHE A 120 -14.75 -12.32 12.42
N ARG A 121 -15.36 -11.27 12.98
CA ARG A 121 -15.19 -9.88 12.54
C ARG A 121 -13.77 -9.34 12.73
N TYR A 122 -13.40 -8.37 11.89
CA TYR A 122 -12.27 -7.49 12.17
C TYR A 122 -12.64 -6.61 13.36
N VAL A 123 -11.80 -6.58 14.39
CA VAL A 123 -12.10 -5.87 15.65
C VAL A 123 -11.13 -4.74 15.95
N ARG A 124 -9.95 -4.74 15.31
CA ARG A 124 -8.88 -3.79 15.59
C ARG A 124 -7.94 -3.63 14.42
N TYR A 125 -7.22 -2.52 14.40
CA TYR A 125 -6.16 -2.24 13.45
C TYR A 125 -4.97 -1.57 14.12
N ARG A 126 -3.82 -1.64 13.44
CA ARG A 126 -2.61 -0.88 13.75
C ARG A 126 -2.16 -0.18 12.48
N CYS A 127 -1.78 1.10 12.59
CA CYS A 127 -1.17 1.82 11.48
C CYS A 127 0.25 2.28 11.80
N GLN A 128 1.02 2.47 10.74
CA GLN A 128 2.37 3.02 10.77
C GLN A 128 2.51 4.10 9.70
N ASN A 129 2.97 5.28 10.10
CA ASN A 129 3.37 6.32 9.16
C ASN A 129 4.75 5.96 8.59
N THR A 130 4.96 6.28 7.32
CA THR A 130 6.21 6.05 6.60
C THR A 130 6.70 7.38 6.01
N PRO A 131 8.01 7.57 5.83
CA PRO A 131 8.55 8.81 5.26
C PRO A 131 8.01 9.12 3.85
N ALA A 132 7.72 8.06 3.09
CA ALA A 132 7.15 8.11 1.75
C ALA A 132 6.35 6.83 1.46
N GLY A 133 5.53 6.86 0.43
CA GLY A 133 4.77 5.70 -0.06
C GLY A 133 4.57 5.70 -1.57
N ASP A 134 4.65 4.53 -2.18
CA ASP A 134 4.36 4.25 -3.58
C ASP A 134 3.07 3.42 -3.69
N ALA A 135 1.95 4.13 -3.70
CA ALA A 135 0.63 3.53 -3.84
C ALA A 135 0.47 2.74 -5.15
N ALA A 136 1.16 3.13 -6.23
CA ALA A 136 1.06 2.45 -7.52
C ALA A 136 1.76 1.08 -7.49
N THR A 137 2.96 1.01 -6.89
CA THR A 137 3.70 -0.24 -6.71
C THR A 137 2.98 -1.17 -5.74
N ALA A 138 2.48 -0.66 -4.62
CA ALA A 138 1.68 -1.45 -3.68
C ALA A 138 0.37 -1.97 -4.32
N ALA A 139 -0.31 -1.16 -5.13
CA ALA A 139 -1.51 -1.60 -5.85
C ALA A 139 -1.20 -2.69 -6.89
N ARG A 140 -0.02 -2.66 -7.53
CA ARG A 140 0.43 -3.76 -8.40
C ARG A 140 0.67 -5.03 -7.60
N ALA A 141 1.37 -4.95 -6.46
CA ALA A 141 1.59 -6.10 -5.57
C ALA A 141 0.27 -6.72 -5.09
N ALA A 142 -0.71 -5.89 -4.71
CA ALA A 142 -2.04 -6.35 -4.35
C ALA A 142 -2.77 -7.08 -5.50
N ARG A 143 -2.67 -6.58 -6.74
CA ARG A 143 -3.24 -7.28 -7.90
C ARG A 143 -2.54 -8.62 -8.17
N THR A 144 -1.22 -8.68 -8.00
CA THR A 144 -0.45 -9.93 -8.11
C THR A 144 -0.89 -10.93 -7.05
N SER A 145 -1.14 -10.48 -5.81
CA SER A 145 -1.53 -11.35 -4.71
C SER A 145 -2.87 -12.08 -4.96
N ARG A 146 -3.74 -11.50 -5.80
CA ARG A 146 -5.00 -12.12 -6.26
C ARG A 146 -4.78 -13.30 -7.18
N GLY A 147 -3.72 -13.29 -8.00
CA GLY A 147 -3.46 -14.31 -9.02
C GLY A 147 -2.42 -15.36 -8.63
N ASN A 148 -1.57 -15.09 -7.64
CA ASN A 148 -0.43 -15.96 -7.32
C ASN A 148 -0.77 -17.11 -6.33
N GLY A 149 -2.05 -17.50 -6.23
CA GLY A 149 -2.50 -18.63 -5.42
C GLY A 149 -2.54 -18.36 -3.92
N TYR A 150 -2.58 -19.41 -3.12
CA TYR A 150 -2.57 -19.38 -1.65
C TYR A 150 -1.79 -20.57 -1.11
N ASN A 151 -1.03 -20.36 -0.04
CA ASN A 151 -0.43 -21.42 0.75
C ASN A 151 -0.44 -21.00 2.21
N LEU A 152 -1.02 -21.83 3.07
CA LEU A 152 -1.18 -21.50 4.48
C LEU A 152 0.12 -21.09 5.16
N PHE A 153 1.26 -21.70 4.81
CA PHE A 153 2.53 -21.48 5.48
C PHE A 153 3.44 -20.47 4.78
N ARG A 154 3.19 -20.11 3.52
CA ARG A 154 4.14 -19.29 2.73
C ARG A 154 3.51 -18.18 1.90
N ASN A 155 2.22 -18.25 1.62
CA ASN A 155 1.52 -17.34 0.70
C ASN A 155 0.07 -17.13 1.16
N ASN A 156 -0.11 -16.49 2.31
CA ASN A 156 -1.38 -16.37 3.00
C ASN A 156 -1.77 -14.89 3.23
N CYS A 157 -2.82 -14.64 4.01
CA CYS A 157 -3.27 -13.29 4.34
C CYS A 157 -2.16 -12.41 4.95
N LEU A 158 -1.32 -12.97 5.82
CA LEU A 158 -0.20 -12.25 6.44
C LEU A 158 0.92 -11.98 5.45
N THR A 159 1.48 -13.01 4.82
CA THR A 159 2.66 -12.83 3.95
C THR A 159 2.35 -11.92 2.77
N LYS A 160 1.16 -12.05 2.16
CA LYS A 160 0.71 -11.15 1.10
C LYS A 160 0.56 -9.70 1.59
N SER A 161 0.06 -9.49 2.81
CA SER A 161 -0.02 -8.14 3.40
C SER A 161 1.37 -7.51 3.55
N ILE A 162 2.35 -8.30 4.01
CA ILE A 162 3.75 -7.85 4.16
C ILE A 162 4.39 -7.55 2.81
N ASP A 163 4.18 -8.39 1.80
CA ASP A 163 4.70 -8.15 0.44
C ASP A 163 4.17 -6.83 -0.13
N ILE A 164 2.89 -6.51 0.12
CA ILE A 164 2.27 -5.25 -0.29
C ILE A 164 2.89 -4.06 0.47
N PHE A 165 3.20 -4.21 1.75
CA PHE A 165 3.86 -3.17 2.54
C PHE A 165 5.32 -2.92 2.10
N HIS A 166 6.08 -3.98 1.80
CA HIS A 166 7.41 -3.84 1.20
C HIS A 166 7.34 -3.15 -0.17
N ALA A 167 6.33 -3.48 -0.99
CA ALA A 167 6.09 -2.83 -2.27
C ALA A 167 5.67 -1.35 -2.12
N TYR A 168 5.07 -0.98 -0.99
CA TYR A 168 4.65 0.39 -0.72
C TYR A 168 5.83 1.31 -0.37
N THR A 169 6.84 0.83 0.36
CA THR A 169 8.01 1.65 0.64
C THR A 169 9.24 0.81 1.03
N PRO A 170 10.44 1.13 0.51
CA PRO A 170 11.68 0.47 0.93
C PRO A 170 11.98 0.64 2.44
N TRP A 171 11.44 1.68 3.08
CA TRP A 171 11.64 1.92 4.51
C TRP A 171 11.08 0.79 5.38
N LEU A 172 9.99 0.14 4.93
CA LEU A 172 9.44 -1.04 5.58
C LEU A 172 10.20 -2.33 5.24
N GLY A 173 11.20 -2.29 4.35
CA GLY A 173 12.10 -3.43 4.12
C GLY A 173 13.08 -3.68 5.27
N ASP A 174 13.18 -2.75 6.22
CA ASP A 174 13.95 -2.91 7.45
C ASP A 174 13.09 -3.56 8.55
N THR A 175 13.59 -4.64 9.15
CA THR A 175 12.88 -5.41 10.17
C THR A 175 12.63 -4.65 11.47
N ARG A 176 13.32 -3.52 11.68
CA ARG A 176 13.05 -2.59 12.78
C ARG A 176 11.74 -1.82 12.60
N HIS A 177 11.19 -1.77 11.39
CA HIS A 177 9.93 -1.08 11.08
C HIS A 177 8.82 -2.06 10.69
N LEU A 178 9.18 -3.20 10.08
CA LEU A 178 8.25 -4.28 9.75
C LEU A 178 8.93 -5.64 9.95
N PRO A 179 8.65 -6.35 11.06
CA PRO A 179 9.27 -7.65 11.32
C PRO A 179 8.95 -8.67 10.24
N SER A 180 9.84 -9.65 10.09
CA SER A 180 9.60 -10.78 9.20
C SER A 180 8.31 -11.53 9.59
N PRO A 181 7.44 -11.89 8.63
CA PRO A 181 6.29 -12.71 8.91
C PRO A 181 6.65 -14.18 9.08
N TYR A 182 7.94 -14.56 9.03
CA TYR A 182 8.40 -15.95 9.03
C TYR A 182 9.14 -16.35 10.31
N TYR A 183 8.89 -17.58 10.75
CA TYR A 183 9.73 -18.33 11.68
C TYR A 183 10.02 -19.72 11.09
N ARG A 184 11.31 -20.07 10.94
CA ARG A 184 11.76 -21.33 10.30
C ARG A 184 11.06 -21.61 8.96
N ASP A 185 11.06 -20.61 8.07
CA ASP A 185 10.46 -20.63 6.73
C ASP A 185 8.94 -20.88 6.68
N LYS A 186 8.25 -20.70 7.81
CA LYS A 186 6.79 -20.75 7.90
C LYS A 186 6.25 -19.42 8.37
N SER A 187 5.17 -18.98 7.76
CA SER A 187 4.44 -17.80 8.15
C SER A 187 3.94 -17.97 9.58
N LEU A 188 4.17 -16.93 10.39
CA LEU A 188 3.61 -16.81 11.73
C LEU A 188 2.07 -16.79 11.66
N PRO A 189 1.39 -17.31 12.69
CA PRO A 189 -0.03 -17.05 12.87
C PRO A 189 -0.32 -15.55 12.86
N PRO A 190 -1.32 -15.07 12.09
CA PRO A 190 -1.66 -13.65 12.01
C PRO A 190 -1.87 -12.99 13.38
N ASN A 191 -2.46 -13.69 14.35
CA ASN A 191 -2.60 -13.17 15.72
C ASN A 191 -1.26 -12.94 16.41
N LEU A 192 -0.32 -13.90 16.33
CA LEU A 192 1.01 -13.76 16.93
C LEU A 192 1.80 -12.62 16.29
N TYR A 193 1.69 -12.47 14.97
CA TYR A 193 2.34 -11.37 14.26
C TYR A 193 1.75 -10.00 14.67
N PHE A 194 0.43 -9.88 14.65
CA PHE A 194 -0.26 -8.62 14.92
C PHE A 194 -0.10 -8.17 16.39
N LEU A 195 -0.19 -9.10 17.34
CA LEU A 195 -0.14 -8.80 18.77
C LEU A 195 1.30 -8.74 19.31
N GLY A 196 2.19 -9.59 18.81
CA GLY A 196 3.57 -9.67 19.27
C GLY A 196 4.51 -8.85 18.40
N SER A 197 4.64 -9.23 17.12
CA SER A 197 5.67 -8.69 16.23
C SER A 197 5.45 -7.21 15.91
N LEU A 198 4.25 -6.80 15.48
CA LEU A 198 3.98 -5.37 15.22
C LEU A 198 4.03 -4.51 16.48
N ASN A 199 3.79 -5.10 17.65
CA ASN A 199 3.89 -4.39 18.92
C ASN A 199 5.35 -4.12 19.32
N SER A 200 6.29 -5.03 19.01
CA SER A 200 7.70 -4.85 19.36
C SER A 200 8.36 -3.70 18.57
N VAL A 201 7.89 -3.44 17.35
CA VAL A 201 8.33 -2.31 16.51
C VAL A 201 7.47 -1.05 16.66
N ARG A 202 6.59 -1.01 17.67
CA ARG A 202 5.82 0.19 18.05
C ARG A 202 4.97 0.77 16.92
N TRP A 203 4.19 -0.06 16.24
CA TRP A 203 3.08 0.45 15.43
C TRP A 203 2.01 1.07 16.36
N ASN A 204 2.08 2.39 16.51
CA ASN A 204 1.50 3.14 17.64
C ASN A 204 0.01 3.47 17.51
N ASP A 205 -0.58 3.33 16.31
CA ASP A 205 -2.01 3.63 16.12
C ASP A 205 -2.87 2.37 16.28
N TYR A 206 -2.81 1.76 17.47
CA TYR A 206 -3.66 0.62 17.83
C TYR A 206 -5.05 1.10 18.21
N ARG A 207 -6.07 0.70 17.44
CA ARG A 207 -7.46 1.11 17.68
C ARG A 207 -8.42 -0.05 17.46
N ASN A 208 -9.52 -0.02 18.20
CA ASN A 208 -10.68 -0.87 17.90
C ASN A 208 -11.37 -0.34 16.62
N LEU A 209 -11.95 -1.24 15.82
CA LEU A 209 -12.83 -0.87 14.72
C LEU A 209 -14.21 -0.48 15.25
#